data_AF-A0A553I4S6-F1
#
_entry.id   AF-A0A553I4S6-F1
#
_cell.length_a   1.000
_cell.length_b   1.000
_cell.length_c   1.000
_cell.angle_alpha   90.00
_cell.angle_beta   90.00
_cell.angle_gamma   90.00
#
_symmetry.space_group_name_H-M   'P 1'
#
loop_
_entity.id
_entity.type
_entity.pdbx_description
1 polymer ?
#
loop_
_entity_poly.entity_id
_entity_poly.type
_entity_poly.pdbx_seq_one_letter_code
_entity_poly.pdbx_strand_id
1 'polypeptide(L)'
;MLHLRQLSNFILDVMSPPEFCRFTGVTEWMWYQLTFYNEASMASACAAFLTEDSYHSPLALYHMSQAYRLINQELSSNEALSDTTMAVVASINIYDRLYGDPKKAMVHLNGVTRMVALKGGARRLDRVLTPSRRSDIELALHCGSKPKFSSEDVPRHLILMNSWDGLEPRRLEEAELFRSVLPQSVCIDLREVVLDCLRLSRILNQANHGHNKLDPAAYQSTLVYVGYRLLETNPRQDSKIDTNFDILVRLAMIGFHNTFCFGLGRKLVVFPPVIEQFTSAARAIYETNRARQMVVFWALLMGKISSLTTGDETWLVANLKTLADDLELRTWSEVSNALQAFPWVKATHEAQAEKFWDGTLAHYFLRAS
;
A
#
# COMPACT_ATOMS: atom_id res chain seq x y z
N MET A 1 -2.39 -29.49 -8.84
CA MET A 1 -2.81 -29.12 -7.47
C MET A 1 -1.69 -28.51 -6.61
N LEU A 2 -0.48 -29.08 -6.58
CA LEU A 2 0.63 -28.56 -5.74
C LEU A 2 0.98 -27.10 -6.03
N HIS A 3 1.14 -26.75 -7.32
CA HIS A 3 1.47 -25.38 -7.74
C HIS A 3 0.35 -24.38 -7.42
N LEU A 4 -0.92 -24.71 -7.65
CA LEU A 4 -2.06 -23.83 -7.30
C LEU A 4 -2.10 -23.50 -5.80
N ARG A 5 -1.76 -24.47 -4.94
CA ARG A 5 -1.66 -24.28 -3.49
C ARG A 5 -0.48 -23.37 -3.11
N GLN A 6 0.66 -23.50 -3.78
CA GLN A 6 1.82 -22.61 -3.58
C GLN A 6 1.50 -21.17 -3.98
N LEU A 7 0.85 -20.94 -5.14
CA LEU A 7 0.41 -19.61 -5.56
C LEU A 7 -0.56 -18.99 -4.57
N SER A 8 -1.53 -19.78 -4.11
CA SER A 8 -2.54 -19.29 -3.19
C SER A 8 -1.94 -18.92 -1.83
N ASN A 9 -0.96 -19.69 -1.35
CA ASN A 9 -0.20 -19.33 -0.15
C ASN A 9 0.59 -18.03 -0.36
N PHE A 10 1.24 -17.87 -1.51
CA PHE A 10 1.98 -16.64 -1.84
C PHE A 10 1.05 -15.41 -1.88
N ILE A 11 -0.12 -15.52 -2.52
CA ILE A 11 -1.06 -14.41 -2.59
C ILE A 11 -1.71 -14.12 -1.22
N LEU A 12 -2.04 -15.15 -0.44
CA LEU A 12 -2.51 -14.98 0.94
C LEU A 12 -1.46 -14.31 1.82
N ASP A 13 -0.19 -14.61 1.62
CA ASP A 13 0.90 -14.00 2.36
C ASP A 13 1.04 -12.49 2.05
N VAL A 14 0.80 -12.09 0.79
CA VAL A 14 0.82 -10.67 0.36
C VAL A 14 -0.47 -9.91 0.70
N MET A 15 -1.62 -10.60 0.73
CA MET A 15 -2.94 -10.00 0.97
C MET A 15 -3.39 -10.10 2.44
N SER A 16 -2.79 -10.98 3.21
CA SER A 16 -3.13 -11.19 4.62
C SER A 16 -1.90 -11.69 5.38
N PRO A 17 -0.90 -10.82 5.60
CA PRO A 17 0.35 -11.21 6.21
C PRO A 17 0.10 -11.79 7.62
N PRO A 18 0.68 -12.96 7.97
CA PRO A 18 0.48 -13.62 9.26
C PRO A 18 0.94 -12.77 10.45
N GLU A 19 1.81 -11.80 10.21
CA GLU A 19 2.22 -10.78 11.17
C GLU A 19 1.02 -9.99 11.71
N PHE A 20 -0.02 -9.77 10.90
CA PHE A 20 -1.19 -8.96 11.27
C PHE A 20 -2.52 -9.73 11.26
N CYS A 21 -2.67 -10.70 10.36
CA CYS A 21 -3.96 -11.33 10.06
C CYS A 21 -4.06 -12.76 10.60
N ARG A 22 -5.28 -13.21 10.87
CA ARG A 22 -5.58 -14.62 11.15
C ARG A 22 -5.47 -15.43 9.86
N PHE A 23 -4.96 -16.65 9.96
CA PHE A 23 -4.92 -17.57 8.82
C PHE A 23 -6.31 -18.16 8.56
N THR A 24 -6.87 -17.90 7.38
CA THR A 24 -8.18 -18.42 6.93
C THR A 24 -8.05 -19.66 6.04
N GLY A 25 -6.83 -20.07 5.71
CA GLY A 25 -6.58 -21.15 4.76
C GLY A 25 -6.80 -20.74 3.30
N VAL A 26 -6.24 -21.54 2.40
CA VAL A 26 -6.32 -21.37 0.94
C VAL A 26 -7.75 -21.59 0.42
N THR A 27 -8.52 -22.47 1.06
CA THR A 27 -9.87 -22.85 0.65
C THR A 27 -10.91 -21.75 0.83
N GLU A 28 -10.71 -20.85 1.78
CA GLU A 28 -11.59 -19.69 1.99
C GLU A 28 -11.27 -18.53 1.05
N TRP A 29 -10.13 -18.60 0.35
CA TRP A 29 -9.75 -17.61 -0.64
C TRP A 29 -10.64 -17.77 -1.87
N MET A 30 -11.47 -16.77 -2.15
CA MET A 30 -12.49 -16.82 -3.21
C MET A 30 -11.88 -17.20 -4.57
N TRP A 31 -10.68 -16.73 -4.85
CA TRP A 31 -9.96 -17.03 -6.10
C TRP A 31 -9.52 -18.49 -6.21
N TYR A 32 -9.15 -19.11 -5.09
CA TYR A 32 -8.95 -20.56 -5.03
C TYR A 32 -10.28 -21.27 -5.35
N GLN A 33 -11.40 -20.85 -4.76
CA GLN A 33 -12.71 -21.44 -5.07
C GLN A 33 -13.10 -21.26 -6.55
N LEU A 34 -12.85 -20.09 -7.12
CA LEU A 34 -13.17 -19.76 -8.52
C LEU A 34 -12.31 -20.52 -9.53
N THR A 35 -11.10 -20.96 -9.15
CA THR A 35 -10.30 -21.87 -9.99
C THR A 35 -10.94 -23.24 -10.20
N PHE A 36 -11.86 -23.68 -9.32
CA PHE A 36 -12.58 -24.95 -9.46
C PHE A 36 -13.91 -24.83 -10.24
N TYR A 37 -14.44 -23.61 -10.44
CA TYR A 37 -15.72 -23.40 -11.14
C TYR A 37 -15.57 -23.13 -12.64
N ASN A 38 -14.44 -22.55 -13.07
CA ASN A 38 -14.12 -22.39 -14.49
C ASN A 38 -12.66 -22.78 -14.72
N GLU A 39 -12.46 -24.10 -14.78
CA GLU A 39 -11.16 -24.74 -14.71
C GLU A 39 -10.20 -24.21 -15.77
N ALA A 40 -10.64 -23.97 -17.01
CA ALA A 40 -9.71 -23.69 -18.09
C ALA A 40 -9.19 -22.24 -18.09
N SER A 41 -10.07 -21.23 -17.95
CA SER A 41 -9.68 -19.81 -17.97
C SER A 41 -8.89 -19.43 -16.72
N MET A 42 -9.39 -19.82 -15.55
CA MET A 42 -8.74 -19.54 -14.27
C MET A 42 -7.47 -20.36 -14.07
N ALA A 43 -7.45 -21.66 -14.40
CA ALA A 43 -6.20 -22.42 -14.28
C ALA A 43 -5.14 -21.92 -15.25
N SER A 44 -5.52 -21.41 -16.43
CA SER A 44 -4.57 -20.79 -17.35
C SER A 44 -4.02 -19.47 -16.80
N ALA A 45 -4.87 -18.61 -16.23
CA ALA A 45 -4.38 -17.41 -15.54
C ALA A 45 -3.44 -17.76 -14.37
N CYS A 46 -3.83 -18.71 -13.51
CA CYS A 46 -3.00 -19.17 -12.38
C CYS A 46 -1.71 -19.88 -12.82
N ALA A 47 -1.71 -20.63 -13.92
CA ALA A 47 -0.52 -21.29 -14.44
C ALA A 47 0.51 -20.28 -14.95
N ALA A 48 0.08 -19.16 -15.52
CA ALA A 48 0.96 -18.06 -15.89
C ALA A 48 1.63 -17.41 -14.66
N PHE A 49 0.92 -17.27 -13.54
CA PHE A 49 1.49 -16.77 -12.28
C PHE A 49 2.58 -17.68 -11.69
N LEU A 50 2.46 -19.00 -11.91
CA LEU A 50 3.29 -20.02 -11.27
C LEU A 50 4.59 -20.34 -11.98
N THR A 51 4.76 -19.86 -13.20
CA THR A 51 6.06 -19.87 -13.88
C THR A 51 6.89 -18.72 -13.29
N GLU A 52 7.59 -19.01 -12.19
CA GLU A 52 8.44 -18.06 -11.44
C GLU A 52 9.57 -17.43 -12.29
N ASP A 53 9.81 -17.92 -13.50
CA ASP A 53 10.80 -17.37 -14.43
C ASP A 53 10.14 -16.75 -15.68
N SER A 54 10.06 -15.42 -15.62
CA SER A 54 9.75 -14.48 -16.70
C SER A 54 8.30 -14.50 -17.21
N TYR A 55 7.72 -13.30 -17.24
CA TYR A 55 6.58 -12.91 -18.09
C TYR A 55 6.69 -13.38 -19.56
N HIS A 56 7.89 -13.81 -19.98
CA HIS A 56 8.25 -14.29 -21.31
C HIS A 56 8.42 -15.80 -21.41
N SER A 57 8.14 -16.58 -20.35
CA SER A 57 8.18 -18.04 -20.45
C SER A 57 7.19 -18.51 -21.51
N PRO A 58 7.60 -19.39 -22.45
CA PRO A 58 6.69 -19.95 -23.44
C PRO A 58 5.44 -20.57 -22.81
N LEU A 59 5.59 -21.14 -21.61
CA LEU A 59 4.49 -21.75 -20.87
C LEU A 59 3.54 -20.69 -20.29
N ALA A 60 4.07 -19.60 -19.74
CA ALA A 60 3.27 -18.46 -19.26
C ALA A 60 2.47 -17.82 -20.40
N LEU A 61 3.13 -17.58 -21.54
CA LEU A 61 2.51 -17.02 -22.74
C LEU A 61 1.45 -17.95 -23.33
N TYR A 62 1.70 -19.26 -23.33
CA TYR A 62 0.73 -20.26 -23.77
C TYR A 62 -0.54 -20.20 -22.89
N HIS A 63 -0.38 -20.27 -21.58
CA HIS A 63 -1.52 -20.22 -20.67
C HIS A 63 -2.23 -18.87 -20.73
N MET A 64 -1.50 -17.76 -20.80
CA MET A 64 -2.14 -16.44 -20.95
C MET A 64 -2.93 -16.32 -22.26
N SER A 65 -2.39 -16.85 -23.37
CA SER A 65 -3.12 -16.94 -24.65
C SER A 65 -4.40 -17.76 -24.54
N GLN A 66 -4.37 -18.89 -23.82
CA GLN A 66 -5.58 -19.67 -23.55
C GLN A 66 -6.59 -18.90 -22.68
N ALA A 67 -6.13 -18.22 -21.64
CA ALA A 67 -6.99 -17.37 -20.81
C ALA A 67 -7.67 -16.28 -21.64
N TYR A 68 -6.93 -15.60 -22.52
CA TYR A 68 -7.48 -14.60 -23.44
C TYR A 68 -8.49 -15.18 -24.44
N ARG A 69 -8.20 -16.36 -25.00
CA ARG A 69 -9.12 -17.02 -25.93
C ARG A 69 -10.44 -17.37 -25.25
N LEU A 70 -10.38 -17.97 -24.07
CA LEU A 70 -11.56 -18.43 -23.34
C LEU A 70 -12.38 -17.26 -22.80
N ILE A 71 -11.72 -16.23 -22.26
CA ILE A 71 -12.44 -15.06 -21.75
C ILE A 71 -13.15 -14.30 -22.87
N ASN A 72 -12.58 -14.23 -24.07
CA ASN A 72 -13.25 -13.63 -25.23
C ASN A 72 -14.51 -14.41 -25.67
N GLN A 73 -14.49 -15.74 -25.53
CA GLN A 73 -15.67 -16.58 -25.77
C GLN A 73 -16.75 -16.32 -24.72
N GLU A 74 -16.37 -16.25 -23.44
CA GLU A 74 -17.29 -15.94 -22.34
C GLU A 74 -17.91 -14.55 -22.47
N LEU A 75 -17.11 -13.53 -22.80
CA LEU A 75 -17.57 -12.16 -23.01
C LEU A 75 -18.54 -12.01 -24.19
N SER A 76 -18.53 -12.96 -25.13
CA SER A 76 -19.46 -13.01 -26.27
C SER A 76 -20.73 -13.81 -25.96
N SER A 77 -20.84 -14.36 -24.75
CA SER A 77 -21.94 -15.22 -24.31
C SER A 77 -22.85 -14.52 -23.29
N ASN A 78 -23.92 -15.20 -22.87
CA ASN A 78 -24.80 -14.72 -21.80
C ASN A 78 -24.11 -14.71 -20.41
N GLU A 79 -22.96 -15.38 -20.28
CA GLU A 79 -22.17 -15.43 -19.04
C GLU A 79 -21.15 -14.28 -18.91
N ALA A 80 -21.16 -13.31 -19.84
CA ALA A 80 -20.20 -12.20 -19.87
C ALA A 80 -20.11 -11.37 -18.58
N LEU A 81 -21.18 -11.36 -17.77
CA LEU A 81 -21.24 -10.68 -16.49
C LEU A 81 -21.26 -11.65 -15.30
N SER A 82 -20.95 -12.93 -15.49
CA SER A 82 -20.85 -13.90 -14.39
C SER A 82 -19.75 -13.47 -13.41
N ASP A 83 -19.90 -13.83 -12.12
CA ASP A 83 -18.86 -13.54 -11.13
C ASP A 83 -17.52 -14.17 -11.52
N THR A 84 -17.58 -15.31 -12.21
CA THR A 84 -16.42 -16.05 -12.71
C THR A 84 -15.70 -15.32 -13.85
N THR A 85 -16.43 -14.80 -14.83
CA THR A 85 -15.84 -14.01 -15.93
C THR A 85 -15.20 -12.73 -15.39
N MET A 86 -15.89 -12.02 -14.49
CA MET A 86 -15.34 -10.84 -13.81
C MET A 86 -14.07 -11.17 -13.03
N ALA A 87 -14.08 -12.32 -12.36
CA ALA A 87 -12.93 -12.83 -11.65
C ALA A 87 -11.73 -13.07 -12.58
N VAL A 88 -11.92 -13.80 -13.69
CA VAL A 88 -10.85 -14.03 -14.67
C VAL A 88 -10.23 -12.71 -15.14
N VAL A 89 -11.05 -11.71 -15.49
CA VAL A 89 -10.53 -10.41 -15.94
C VAL A 89 -9.76 -9.68 -14.85
N ALA A 90 -10.23 -9.72 -13.60
CA ALA A 90 -9.50 -9.16 -12.47
C ALA A 90 -8.18 -9.91 -12.18
N SER A 91 -8.13 -11.23 -12.41
CA SER A 91 -6.89 -12.02 -12.28
C SER A 91 -5.87 -11.65 -13.36
N ILE A 92 -6.33 -11.47 -14.60
CA ILE A 92 -5.49 -10.99 -15.72
C ILE A 92 -4.97 -9.57 -15.41
N ASN A 93 -5.80 -8.68 -14.87
CA ASN A 93 -5.35 -7.36 -14.42
C ASN A 93 -4.22 -7.46 -13.38
N ILE A 94 -4.37 -8.32 -12.38
CA ILE A 94 -3.34 -8.51 -11.34
C ILE A 94 -2.07 -9.09 -11.96
N TYR A 95 -2.19 -10.01 -12.93
CA TYR A 95 -1.05 -10.58 -13.63
C TYR A 95 -0.28 -9.51 -14.39
N ASP A 96 -0.97 -8.75 -15.25
CA ASP A 96 -0.35 -7.69 -16.04
C ASP A 96 0.22 -6.57 -15.15
N ARG A 97 -0.38 -6.32 -13.98
CA ARG A 97 0.18 -5.39 -12.99
C ARG A 97 1.50 -5.89 -12.40
N LEU A 98 1.57 -7.18 -12.05
CA LEU A 98 2.73 -7.76 -11.36
C LEU A 98 3.88 -8.14 -12.30
N TYR A 99 3.56 -8.58 -13.52
CA TYR A 99 4.53 -9.13 -14.47
C TYR A 99 4.61 -8.35 -15.78
N GLY A 100 3.58 -7.56 -16.11
CA GLY A 100 3.40 -6.97 -17.42
C GLY A 100 3.57 -5.44 -17.46
N ASP A 101 2.92 -4.84 -18.46
CA ASP A 101 2.89 -3.40 -18.63
C ASP A 101 1.73 -2.80 -17.83
N PRO A 102 1.97 -1.88 -16.88
CA PRO A 102 0.92 -1.18 -16.13
C PRO A 102 -0.17 -0.57 -17.02
N LYS A 103 0.17 -0.11 -18.23
CA LYS A 103 -0.80 0.41 -19.19
C LYS A 103 -1.74 -0.67 -19.72
N LYS A 104 -1.26 -1.91 -19.91
CA LYS A 104 -2.11 -3.06 -20.26
C LYS A 104 -2.98 -3.47 -19.09
N ALA A 105 -2.43 -3.51 -17.88
CA ALA A 105 -3.18 -3.76 -16.66
C ALA A 105 -4.35 -2.77 -16.51
N MET A 106 -4.15 -1.50 -16.85
CA MET A 106 -5.21 -0.47 -16.87
C MET A 106 -6.35 -0.79 -17.84
N VAL A 107 -6.09 -1.40 -19.00
CA VAL A 107 -7.15 -1.85 -19.93
C VAL A 107 -8.04 -2.89 -19.27
N HIS A 108 -7.44 -3.89 -18.60
CA HIS A 108 -8.19 -4.92 -17.88
C HIS A 108 -8.96 -4.36 -16.69
N LEU A 109 -8.39 -3.39 -15.95
CA LEU A 109 -9.09 -2.71 -14.86
C LEU A 109 -10.31 -1.92 -15.36
N ASN A 110 -10.19 -1.21 -16.50
CA ASN A 110 -11.32 -0.54 -17.12
C ASN A 110 -12.42 -1.55 -17.51
N GLY A 111 -12.04 -2.74 -17.99
CA GLY A 111 -12.95 -3.85 -18.25
C GLY A 111 -13.71 -4.30 -17.00
N VAL A 112 -13.00 -4.58 -15.90
CA VAL A 112 -13.62 -4.94 -14.62
C VAL A 112 -14.57 -3.85 -14.14
N THR A 113 -14.13 -2.59 -14.18
CA THR A 113 -14.94 -1.42 -13.78
C THR A 113 -16.23 -1.33 -14.59
N ARG A 114 -16.15 -1.58 -15.91
CA ARG A 114 -17.34 -1.61 -16.78
C ARG A 114 -18.30 -2.74 -16.42
N MET A 115 -17.79 -3.94 -16.15
CA MET A 115 -18.63 -5.08 -15.73
C MET A 115 -19.34 -4.79 -14.40
N VAL A 116 -18.64 -4.20 -13.44
CA VAL A 116 -19.20 -3.77 -12.15
C VAL A 116 -20.34 -2.77 -12.34
N ALA A 117 -20.16 -1.77 -13.19
CA ALA A 117 -21.20 -0.81 -13.51
C ALA A 117 -22.44 -1.48 -14.12
N LEU A 118 -22.24 -2.43 -15.05
CA LEU A 118 -23.33 -3.17 -15.68
C LEU A 118 -24.08 -4.09 -14.70
N LYS A 119 -23.42 -4.59 -13.65
CA LYS A 119 -24.03 -5.43 -12.60
C LYS A 119 -24.71 -4.64 -11.47
N GLY A 120 -24.83 -3.31 -11.62
CA GLY A 120 -25.51 -2.45 -10.65
C GLY A 120 -24.59 -1.82 -9.59
N GLY A 121 -23.28 -1.74 -9.87
CA GLY A 121 -22.33 -0.92 -9.13
C GLY A 121 -21.51 -1.67 -8.06
N ALA A 122 -20.55 -0.95 -7.47
CA ALA A 122 -19.53 -1.52 -6.59
C ALA A 122 -20.06 -2.12 -5.28
N ARG A 123 -21.17 -1.58 -4.75
CA ARG A 123 -21.74 -2.01 -3.47
C ARG A 123 -22.26 -3.45 -3.44
N ARG A 124 -22.44 -4.09 -4.60
CA ARG A 124 -22.99 -5.46 -4.73
C ARG A 124 -21.94 -6.56 -4.95
N LEU A 125 -20.66 -6.21 -5.18
CA LEU A 125 -19.63 -7.14 -5.70
C LEU A 125 -18.34 -7.16 -4.87
N ASP A 126 -18.46 -6.97 -3.56
CA ASP A 126 -17.32 -6.61 -2.71
C ASP A 126 -16.15 -7.61 -2.70
N ARG A 127 -16.46 -8.92 -2.77
CA ARG A 127 -15.43 -9.98 -2.78
C ARG A 127 -14.57 -9.96 -4.05
N VAL A 128 -15.16 -9.67 -5.22
CA VAL A 128 -14.44 -9.54 -6.51
C VAL A 128 -13.65 -8.24 -6.58
N LEU A 129 -14.15 -7.19 -5.94
CA LEU A 129 -13.61 -5.85 -6.06
C LEU A 129 -12.36 -5.58 -5.23
N THR A 130 -12.18 -6.24 -4.08
CA THR A 130 -11.06 -5.90 -3.17
C THR A 130 -9.68 -5.98 -3.84
N PRO A 131 -9.32 -7.06 -4.56
CA PRO A 131 -8.06 -7.10 -5.31
C PRO A 131 -8.01 -6.08 -6.45
N SER A 132 -9.12 -5.86 -7.15
CA SER A 132 -9.20 -4.87 -8.24
C SER A 132 -9.03 -3.43 -7.74
N ARG A 133 -9.53 -3.12 -6.54
CA ARG A 133 -9.36 -1.82 -5.89
C ARG A 133 -7.91 -1.56 -5.49
N ARG A 134 -7.21 -2.58 -4.99
CA ARG A 134 -5.76 -2.48 -4.76
C ARG A 134 -5.00 -2.24 -6.06
N SER A 135 -5.30 -2.99 -7.11
CA SER A 135 -4.74 -2.73 -8.44
C SER A 135 -5.04 -1.32 -8.95
N ASP A 136 -6.25 -0.80 -8.71
CA ASP A 136 -6.64 0.55 -9.09
C ASP A 136 -5.80 1.63 -8.41
N ILE A 137 -5.58 1.52 -7.10
CA ILE A 137 -4.70 2.43 -6.33
C ILE A 137 -3.28 2.41 -6.92
N GLU A 138 -2.70 1.23 -7.09
CA GLU A 138 -1.32 1.10 -7.58
C GLU A 138 -1.17 1.59 -9.03
N LEU A 139 -2.15 1.33 -9.90
CA LEU A 139 -2.15 1.83 -11.27
C LEU A 139 -2.38 3.34 -11.35
N ALA A 140 -3.19 3.91 -10.45
CA ALA A 140 -3.33 5.35 -10.32
C ALA A 140 -2.00 6.02 -9.96
N LEU A 141 -1.29 5.47 -8.97
CA LEU A 141 0.05 5.92 -8.56
C LEU A 141 1.07 5.76 -9.69
N HIS A 142 1.06 4.63 -10.40
CA HIS A 142 2.03 4.35 -11.45
C HIS A 142 1.82 5.21 -12.70
N CYS A 143 0.57 5.39 -13.13
CA CYS A 143 0.23 6.11 -14.35
C CYS A 143 -0.03 7.61 -14.13
N GLY A 144 -0.01 8.10 -12.88
CA GLY A 144 -0.39 9.48 -12.56
C GLY A 144 -1.85 9.79 -12.93
N SER A 145 -2.73 8.79 -12.84
CA SER A 145 -4.14 8.90 -13.26
C SER A 145 -5.08 8.94 -12.04
N LYS A 146 -6.33 9.34 -12.24
CA LYS A 146 -7.35 9.25 -11.18
C LYS A 146 -7.80 7.79 -11.00
N PRO A 147 -7.99 7.33 -9.75
CA PRO A 147 -8.54 6.00 -9.50
C PRO A 147 -9.95 5.85 -10.10
N LYS A 148 -10.34 4.61 -10.38
CA LYS A 148 -11.65 4.23 -10.94
C LYS A 148 -12.72 4.06 -9.87
N PHE A 149 -12.31 3.72 -8.65
CA PHE A 149 -13.18 3.69 -7.48
C PHE A 149 -12.77 4.76 -6.47
N SER A 150 -13.56 4.89 -5.41
CA SER A 150 -13.39 5.85 -4.34
C SER A 150 -13.40 5.20 -2.96
N SER A 151 -13.03 5.98 -1.95
CA SER A 151 -13.14 5.57 -0.54
C SER A 151 -14.60 5.25 -0.14
N GLU A 152 -15.58 5.87 -0.78
CA GLU A 152 -17.02 5.62 -0.59
C GLU A 152 -17.51 4.27 -1.14
N ASP A 153 -16.72 3.64 -2.02
CA ASP A 153 -17.02 2.32 -2.57
C ASP A 153 -16.58 1.19 -1.64
N VAL A 154 -15.85 1.48 -0.56
CA VAL A 154 -15.39 0.49 0.42
C VAL A 154 -16.47 0.22 1.47
N PRO A 155 -16.80 -1.04 1.80
CA PRO A 155 -17.82 -1.34 2.79
C PRO A 155 -17.44 -0.85 4.19
N ARG A 156 -18.19 0.12 4.71
CA ARG A 156 -17.90 0.78 5.99
C ARG A 156 -17.83 -0.16 7.20
N HIS A 157 -18.57 -1.28 7.16
CA HIS A 157 -18.58 -2.28 8.24
C HIS A 157 -17.28 -3.11 8.33
N LEU A 158 -16.45 -3.11 7.27
CA LEU A 158 -15.15 -3.78 7.25
C LEU A 158 -13.99 -2.83 7.61
N ILE A 159 -14.25 -1.53 7.74
CA ILE A 159 -13.21 -0.53 8.04
C ILE A 159 -12.94 -0.54 9.55
N LEU A 160 -11.73 -0.95 9.94
CA LEU A 160 -11.30 -1.10 11.33
C LEU A 160 -11.14 0.23 12.09
N MET A 161 -11.22 1.36 11.39
CA MET A 161 -11.06 2.68 12.00
C MET A 161 -12.35 3.22 12.64
N ASN A 162 -13.51 2.61 12.33
CA ASN A 162 -14.80 3.00 12.89
C ASN A 162 -15.07 2.41 14.29
N SER A 163 -14.26 1.44 14.74
CA SER A 163 -14.44 0.73 16.03
C SER A 163 -13.68 1.36 17.20
N TRP A 164 -13.14 2.58 17.04
CA TRP A 164 -12.34 3.27 18.06
C TRP A 164 -13.15 3.79 19.27
N ASP A 165 -14.48 3.64 19.28
CA ASP A 165 -15.34 4.04 20.41
C ASP A 165 -15.14 3.20 21.70
N GLY A 166 -14.26 2.20 21.70
CA GLY A 166 -14.12 1.22 22.79
C GLY A 166 -12.80 1.23 23.59
N LEU A 167 -12.03 2.33 23.64
CA LEU A 167 -10.74 2.32 24.36
C LEU A 167 -10.82 2.77 25.82
N GLU A 168 -10.21 1.96 26.68
CA GLU A 168 -9.97 2.18 28.12
C GLU A 168 -9.29 3.54 28.43
N PRO A 169 -9.64 4.20 29.56
CA PRO A 169 -9.22 5.56 29.88
C PRO A 169 -7.72 5.82 29.87
N ARG A 170 -6.89 4.80 30.16
CA ARG A 170 -5.42 4.92 30.20
C ARG A 170 -4.77 5.23 28.83
N ARG A 171 -5.49 4.98 27.73
CA ARG A 171 -5.03 5.25 26.35
C ARG A 171 -5.36 6.67 25.88
N LEU A 172 -6.13 7.45 26.66
CA LEU A 172 -6.46 8.84 26.36
C LEU A 172 -5.28 9.79 26.64
N GLU A 173 -4.45 9.52 27.65
CA GLU A 173 -3.23 10.30 27.97
C GLU A 173 -2.14 10.14 26.89
N GLU A 174 -1.91 8.91 26.41
CA GLU A 174 -1.06 8.67 25.24
C GLU A 174 -1.62 9.42 24.01
N ALA A 175 -2.94 9.40 23.81
CA ALA A 175 -3.61 10.09 22.71
C ALA A 175 -3.44 11.63 22.72
N GLU A 176 -3.13 12.26 23.85
CA GLU A 176 -2.80 13.70 23.92
C GLU A 176 -1.38 14.00 23.42
N LEU A 177 -0.40 13.12 23.70
CA LEU A 177 0.96 13.24 23.17
C LEU A 177 0.99 13.04 21.64
N PHE A 178 0.20 12.07 21.16
CA PHE A 178 0.04 11.72 19.76
C PHE A 178 -0.71 12.76 18.90
N ARG A 179 -1.36 13.77 19.51
CA ARG A 179 -2.18 14.79 18.82
C ARG A 179 -1.42 16.05 18.39
N SER A 180 -0.13 16.19 18.73
CA SER A 180 0.43 17.53 18.87
C SER A 180 1.15 18.09 17.64
N VAL A 181 1.89 17.27 16.87
CA VAL A 181 2.76 17.82 15.81
C VAL A 181 2.23 17.55 14.41
N LEU A 182 2.28 16.29 13.94
CA LEU A 182 2.04 15.98 12.53
C LEU A 182 0.66 16.43 12.00
N PRO A 183 -0.47 16.17 12.69
CA PRO A 183 -1.79 16.63 12.22
C PRO A 183 -1.96 18.16 12.26
N GLN A 184 -1.17 18.87 13.08
CA GLN A 184 -1.18 20.32 13.19
C GLN A 184 -0.27 20.99 12.16
N SER A 185 0.75 20.27 11.68
CA SER A 185 1.72 20.76 10.69
C SER A 185 1.23 20.75 9.25
N VAL A 186 0.08 20.13 8.97
CA VAL A 186 -0.46 19.98 7.61
C VAL A 186 -1.77 20.74 7.40
N CYS A 187 -2.11 21.02 6.14
CA CYS A 187 -3.39 21.63 5.79
C CYS A 187 -4.60 20.77 6.22
N ILE A 188 -5.76 21.43 6.31
CA ILE A 188 -7.01 20.80 6.77
C ILE A 188 -7.44 19.60 5.91
N ASP A 189 -7.21 19.67 4.60
CA ASP A 189 -7.56 18.59 3.66
C ASP A 189 -6.72 17.32 3.90
N LEU A 190 -5.46 17.46 4.36
CA LEU A 190 -4.54 16.35 4.62
C LEU A 190 -4.65 15.79 6.05
N ARG A 191 -5.13 16.61 7.00
CA ARG A 191 -5.21 16.26 8.42
C ARG A 191 -5.97 14.96 8.69
N GLU A 192 -7.13 14.78 8.07
CA GLU A 192 -7.97 13.61 8.35
C GLU A 192 -7.33 12.31 7.86
N VAL A 193 -6.68 12.32 6.69
CA VAL A 193 -6.01 11.10 6.19
C VAL A 193 -4.72 10.81 6.98
N VAL A 194 -4.02 11.82 7.48
CA VAL A 194 -2.91 11.64 8.45
C VAL A 194 -3.40 10.92 9.70
N LEU A 195 -4.56 11.31 10.24
CA LEU A 195 -5.15 10.64 11.40
C LEU A 195 -5.54 9.19 11.08
N ASP A 196 -6.05 8.92 9.87
CA ASP A 196 -6.35 7.55 9.43
C ASP A 196 -5.08 6.68 9.33
N CYS A 197 -3.96 7.22 8.80
CA CYS A 197 -2.67 6.51 8.79
C CYS A 197 -2.12 6.24 10.21
N LEU A 198 -2.27 7.19 11.13
CA LEU A 198 -1.92 7.01 12.55
C LEU A 198 -2.79 5.95 13.24
N ARG A 199 -4.09 5.92 12.94
CA ARG A 199 -4.99 4.87 13.46
C ARG A 199 -4.59 3.50 12.92
N LEU A 200 -4.33 3.42 11.62
CA LEU A 200 -3.90 2.20 10.96
C LEU A 200 -2.59 1.66 11.57
N SER A 201 -1.57 2.50 11.76
CA SER A 201 -0.29 2.06 12.35
C SER A 201 -0.48 1.45 13.75
N ARG A 202 -1.34 2.06 14.59
CA ARG A 202 -1.68 1.52 15.92
C ARG A 202 -2.41 0.19 15.84
N ILE A 203 -3.43 0.08 14.98
CA ILE A 203 -4.17 -1.17 14.77
C ILE A 203 -3.21 -2.30 14.40
N LEU A 204 -2.27 -2.04 13.47
CA LEU A 204 -1.30 -3.03 13.02
C LEU A 204 -0.28 -3.41 14.09
N ASN A 205 0.25 -2.43 14.85
CA ASN A 205 1.14 -2.73 15.98
C ASN A 205 0.42 -3.56 17.06
N GLN A 206 -0.84 -3.25 17.37
CA GLN A 206 -1.63 -4.03 18.32
C GLN A 206 -1.88 -5.46 17.84
N ALA A 207 -2.23 -5.63 16.56
CA ALA A 207 -2.44 -6.94 15.96
C ALA A 207 -1.16 -7.78 15.89
N ASN A 208 0.01 -7.13 15.76
CA ASN A 208 1.29 -7.80 15.76
C ASN A 208 1.70 -8.33 17.15
N HIS A 209 1.41 -7.58 18.22
CA HIS A 209 1.78 -7.94 19.60
C HIS A 209 0.71 -8.75 20.35
N GLY A 210 -0.55 -8.68 19.92
CA GLY A 210 -1.67 -9.31 20.60
C GLY A 210 -2.02 -10.71 20.10
N HIS A 211 -2.85 -11.42 20.88
CA HIS A 211 -3.49 -12.67 20.45
C HIS A 211 -4.64 -12.43 19.45
N ASN A 212 -5.12 -11.18 19.33
CA ASN A 212 -6.24 -10.80 18.47
C ASN A 212 -5.75 -10.37 17.10
N LYS A 213 -5.39 -11.36 16.26
CA LYS A 213 -5.08 -11.14 14.84
C LYS A 213 -6.30 -10.59 14.10
N LEU A 214 -6.06 -9.75 13.09
CA LEU A 214 -7.11 -9.11 12.31
C LEU A 214 -7.81 -10.09 11.36
N ASP A 215 -9.08 -9.82 11.08
CA ASP A 215 -9.74 -10.44 9.95
C ASP A 215 -9.11 -9.98 8.61
N PRO A 216 -8.77 -10.88 7.68
CA PRO A 216 -8.16 -10.53 6.39
C PRO A 216 -8.98 -9.56 5.55
N ALA A 217 -10.31 -9.71 5.52
CA ALA A 217 -11.18 -8.84 4.72
C ALA A 217 -11.23 -7.44 5.33
N ALA A 218 -11.28 -7.34 6.66
CA ALA A 218 -11.21 -6.07 7.37
C ALA A 218 -9.84 -5.37 7.19
N TYR A 219 -8.74 -6.13 7.25
CA TYR A 219 -7.38 -5.62 6.97
C TYR A 219 -7.28 -5.05 5.55
N GLN A 220 -7.67 -5.82 4.53
CA GLN A 220 -7.61 -5.37 3.14
C GLN A 220 -8.54 -4.19 2.87
N SER A 221 -9.77 -4.21 3.40
CA SER A 221 -10.71 -3.10 3.23
C SER A 221 -10.19 -1.81 3.87
N THR A 222 -9.57 -1.92 5.04
CA THR A 222 -8.98 -0.76 5.74
C THR A 222 -7.80 -0.19 4.94
N LEU A 223 -6.91 -1.04 4.40
CA LEU A 223 -5.81 -0.60 3.55
C LEU A 223 -6.29 0.08 2.26
N VAL A 224 -7.28 -0.51 1.58
CA VAL A 224 -7.85 0.06 0.35
C VAL A 224 -8.53 1.39 0.64
N TYR A 225 -9.27 1.51 1.74
CA TYR A 225 -9.90 2.76 2.16
C TYR A 225 -8.87 3.87 2.40
N VAL A 226 -7.80 3.60 3.16
CA VAL A 226 -6.72 4.59 3.40
C VAL A 226 -6.04 4.97 2.08
N GLY A 227 -5.76 4.00 1.21
CA GLY A 227 -5.15 4.25 -0.09
C GLY A 227 -5.97 5.18 -0.97
N TYR A 228 -7.29 4.98 -1.05
CA TYR A 228 -8.16 5.91 -1.78
C TYR A 228 -8.22 7.30 -1.16
N ARG A 229 -8.34 7.39 0.17
CA ARG A 229 -8.32 8.68 0.88
C ARG A 229 -7.03 9.47 0.59
N LEU A 230 -5.87 8.81 0.50
CA LEU A 230 -4.59 9.44 0.15
C LEU A 230 -4.55 9.96 -1.29
N LEU A 231 -5.19 9.24 -2.23
CA LEU A 231 -5.28 9.65 -3.64
C LEU A 231 -6.29 10.78 -3.85
N GLU A 232 -7.41 10.75 -3.12
CA GLU A 232 -8.48 11.76 -3.17
C GLU A 232 -8.07 13.07 -2.51
N THR A 233 -7.20 13.02 -1.51
CA THR A 233 -6.66 14.21 -0.86
C THR A 233 -5.76 14.96 -1.84
N ASN A 234 -6.11 16.20 -2.17
CA ASN A 234 -5.25 17.06 -2.98
C ASN A 234 -4.93 18.32 -2.19
N PRO A 235 -3.68 18.53 -1.73
CA PRO A 235 -3.27 19.79 -1.11
C PRO A 235 -3.53 20.91 -2.13
N ARG A 236 -4.58 21.71 -1.91
CA ARG A 236 -4.95 22.77 -2.86
C ARG A 236 -3.80 23.76 -2.99
N GLN A 237 -3.50 24.17 -4.22
CA GLN A 237 -2.50 25.20 -4.52
C GLN A 237 -2.90 26.62 -4.03
N ASP A 238 -4.05 26.76 -3.38
CA ASP A 238 -4.65 28.06 -3.05
C ASP A 238 -3.94 28.78 -1.88
N SER A 239 -3.06 28.11 -1.13
CA SER A 239 -2.19 28.78 -0.14
C SER A 239 -0.71 28.50 -0.39
N LYS A 240 0.01 29.50 -0.92
CA LYS A 240 1.44 29.45 -1.29
C LYS A 240 2.44 29.15 -0.17
N ILE A 241 2.03 29.13 1.09
CA ILE A 241 2.99 29.21 2.21
C ILE A 241 3.61 27.85 2.56
N ASP A 242 3.03 26.71 2.14
CA ASP A 242 3.62 25.41 2.54
C ASP A 242 3.31 24.20 1.64
N THR A 243 3.04 24.44 0.36
CA THR A 243 2.58 23.38 -0.56
C THR A 243 3.57 22.21 -0.66
N ASN A 244 4.89 22.46 -0.61
CA ASN A 244 5.89 21.40 -0.70
C ASN A 244 5.93 20.52 0.56
N PHE A 245 5.72 21.07 1.75
CA PHE A 245 5.66 20.29 2.98
C PHE A 245 4.45 19.38 3.00
N ASP A 246 3.26 19.90 2.64
CA ASP A 246 2.05 19.09 2.53
C ASP A 246 2.20 17.98 1.47
N ILE A 247 2.82 18.30 0.32
CA ILE A 247 3.16 17.30 -0.70
C ILE A 247 4.10 16.24 -0.13
N LEU A 248 5.18 16.63 0.54
CA LEU A 248 6.13 15.68 1.15
C LEU A 248 5.43 14.76 2.14
N VAL A 249 4.62 15.32 3.05
CA VAL A 249 3.89 14.52 4.06
C VAL A 249 2.91 13.56 3.38
N ARG A 250 2.13 14.03 2.41
CA ARG A 250 1.22 13.17 1.64
C ARG A 250 1.97 12.03 0.94
N LEU A 251 3.09 12.34 0.29
CA LEU A 251 3.89 11.32 -0.41
C LEU A 251 4.54 10.35 0.57
N ALA A 252 4.99 10.80 1.74
CA ALA A 252 5.47 9.91 2.80
C ALA A 252 4.35 9.00 3.34
N MET A 253 3.10 9.48 3.41
CA MET A 253 1.94 8.63 3.75
C MET A 253 1.65 7.59 2.66
N ILE A 254 1.80 7.94 1.39
CA ILE A 254 1.73 6.98 0.28
C ILE A 254 2.87 5.96 0.40
N GLY A 255 4.08 6.39 0.77
CA GLY A 255 5.20 5.50 1.06
C GLY A 255 4.90 4.53 2.20
N PHE A 256 4.38 5.04 3.32
CA PHE A 256 3.89 4.24 4.44
C PHE A 256 2.80 3.26 4.01
N HIS A 257 1.84 3.66 3.16
CA HIS A 257 0.83 2.74 2.64
C HIS A 257 1.44 1.66 1.74
N ASN A 258 2.41 2.03 0.91
CA ASN A 258 3.10 1.14 -0.01
C ASN A 258 3.90 0.03 0.70
N THR A 259 4.35 0.23 1.95
CA THR A 259 5.02 -0.83 2.72
C THR A 259 4.12 -2.01 3.06
N PHE A 260 2.80 -1.88 2.86
CA PHE A 260 1.83 -2.96 2.96
C PHE A 260 1.32 -3.44 1.59
N CYS A 261 1.78 -2.81 0.50
CA CYS A 261 1.39 -3.13 -0.87
C CYS A 261 2.54 -3.79 -1.64
N PHE A 262 2.84 -5.04 -1.30
CA PHE A 262 3.90 -5.79 -1.99
C PHE A 262 3.56 -6.24 -3.42
N GLY A 263 4.58 -6.25 -4.27
CA GLY A 263 4.67 -7.00 -5.51
C GLY A 263 5.27 -8.40 -5.30
N LEU A 264 5.85 -8.96 -6.37
CA LEU A 264 6.39 -10.32 -6.37
C LEU A 264 7.54 -10.50 -5.35
N GLY A 265 7.53 -11.62 -4.63
CA GLY A 265 8.53 -11.93 -3.60
C GLY A 265 8.58 -10.96 -2.42
N ARG A 266 7.43 -10.34 -2.07
CA ARG A 266 7.35 -9.27 -1.05
C ARG A 266 8.19 -8.01 -1.37
N LYS A 267 8.56 -7.79 -2.64
CA LYS A 267 9.26 -6.56 -3.05
C LYS A 267 8.29 -5.39 -3.11
N LEU A 268 8.74 -4.20 -2.72
CA LEU A 268 7.94 -2.98 -2.82
C LEU A 268 7.70 -2.60 -4.27
N VAL A 269 6.49 -2.13 -4.56
CA VAL A 269 6.15 -1.59 -5.87
C VAL A 269 6.74 -0.18 -5.99
N VAL A 270 7.26 0.14 -7.17
CA VAL A 270 7.96 1.39 -7.44
C VAL A 270 7.09 2.24 -8.37
N PHE A 271 6.91 3.51 -8.03
CA PHE A 271 6.07 4.43 -8.80
C PHE A 271 6.91 5.64 -9.26
N PRO A 272 7.46 5.64 -10.49
CA PRO A 272 8.37 6.70 -10.95
C PRO A 272 7.82 8.13 -10.78
N PRO A 273 6.54 8.43 -11.14
CA PRO A 273 6.00 9.77 -10.93
C PRO A 273 5.94 10.20 -9.46
N VAL A 274 5.79 9.25 -8.54
CA VAL A 274 5.73 9.50 -7.10
C VAL A 274 7.13 9.75 -6.55
N ILE A 275 8.14 9.00 -7.01
CA ILE A 275 9.55 9.18 -6.65
C ILE A 275 10.05 10.57 -7.09
N GLU A 276 9.72 10.98 -8.31
CA GLU A 276 10.11 12.28 -8.85
C GLU A 276 9.51 13.42 -8.01
N GLN A 277 8.21 13.33 -7.70
CA GLN A 277 7.54 14.32 -6.85
C GLN A 277 8.09 14.32 -5.42
N PHE A 278 8.36 13.14 -4.84
CA PHE A 278 8.91 13.02 -3.49
C PHE A 278 10.29 13.67 -3.41
N THR A 279 11.16 13.36 -4.37
CA THR A 279 12.51 13.93 -4.46
C THR A 279 12.48 15.44 -4.65
N SER A 280 11.58 15.93 -5.53
CA SER A 280 11.41 17.36 -5.78
C SER A 280 10.94 18.11 -4.52
N ALA A 281 9.88 17.62 -3.87
CA ALA A 281 9.33 18.22 -2.66
C ALA A 281 10.34 18.18 -1.50
N ALA A 282 11.00 17.04 -1.28
CA ALA A 282 12.01 16.86 -0.25
C ALA A 282 13.19 17.83 -0.39
N ARG A 283 13.67 18.08 -1.62
CA ARG A 283 14.78 19.01 -1.88
C ARG A 283 14.38 20.48 -1.75
N ALA A 284 13.10 20.79 -1.91
CA ALA A 284 12.59 22.16 -1.81
C ALA A 284 12.25 22.58 -0.37
N ILE A 285 12.36 21.68 0.61
CA ILE A 285 12.03 21.96 2.01
C ILE A 285 13.28 22.39 2.76
N TYR A 286 13.16 23.53 3.42
CA TYR A 286 14.06 23.99 4.47
C TYR A 286 13.23 24.31 5.70
N GLU A 287 13.48 23.59 6.80
CA GLU A 287 12.67 23.67 8.01
C GLU A 287 13.52 24.02 9.22
N THR A 288 13.06 24.99 10.00
CA THR A 288 13.75 25.51 11.19
C THR A 288 12.97 25.26 12.47
N ASN A 289 11.66 25.00 12.37
CA ASN A 289 10.86 24.60 13.51
C ASN A 289 11.18 23.15 13.88
N ARG A 290 11.72 22.93 15.08
CA ARG A 290 12.12 21.60 15.58
C ARG A 290 11.04 20.53 15.43
N ALA A 291 9.78 20.86 15.71
CA ALA A 291 8.68 19.90 15.61
C ALA A 291 8.44 19.48 14.15
N ARG A 292 8.51 20.43 13.22
CA ARG A 292 8.40 20.16 11.78
C ARG A 292 9.66 19.51 11.19
N GLN A 293 10.85 19.79 11.73
CA GLN A 293 12.06 19.06 11.37
C GLN A 293 11.91 17.56 11.66
N MET A 294 11.28 17.19 12.79
CA MET A 294 10.98 15.78 13.10
C MET A 294 10.00 15.15 12.09
N VAL A 295 9.02 15.93 11.60
CA VAL A 295 8.12 15.48 10.51
C VAL A 295 8.91 15.21 9.23
N VAL A 296 9.79 16.13 8.84
CA VAL A 296 10.64 15.97 7.64
C VAL A 296 11.56 14.77 7.81
N PHE A 297 12.18 14.59 8.97
CA PHE A 297 13.02 13.45 9.27
C PHE A 297 12.27 12.12 9.10
N TRP A 298 11.08 12.00 9.71
CA TRP A 298 10.21 10.83 9.52
C TRP A 298 9.87 10.62 8.04
N ALA A 299 9.49 11.68 7.31
CA ALA A 299 9.09 11.60 5.92
C ALA A 299 10.24 11.11 5.01
N LEU A 300 11.46 11.62 5.21
CA LEU A 300 12.66 11.21 4.47
C LEU A 300 13.05 9.75 4.77
N LEU A 301 13.02 9.36 6.05
CA LEU A 301 13.29 7.98 6.44
C LEU A 301 12.22 7.03 5.90
N MET A 302 10.95 7.42 5.95
CA MET A 302 9.85 6.67 5.36
C MET A 302 10.02 6.52 3.85
N GLY A 303 10.37 7.60 3.15
CA GLY A 303 10.66 7.57 1.72
C GLY A 303 11.79 6.59 1.37
N LYS A 304 12.85 6.56 2.21
CA LYS A 304 13.96 5.62 2.04
C LYS A 304 13.53 4.15 2.13
N ILE A 305 12.76 3.80 3.16
CA ILE A 305 12.36 2.41 3.41
C ILE A 305 11.20 1.94 2.53
N SER A 306 10.40 2.87 1.99
CA SER A 306 9.25 2.59 1.12
C SER A 306 9.55 2.64 -0.39
N SER A 307 10.84 2.70 -0.77
CA SER A 307 11.29 2.80 -2.17
C SER A 307 10.78 4.02 -2.93
N LEU A 308 10.55 5.14 -2.23
CA LEU A 308 10.27 6.44 -2.84
C LEU A 308 11.53 7.22 -3.25
N THR A 309 12.70 6.62 -3.10
CA THR A 309 13.99 7.14 -3.55
C THR A 309 14.69 6.10 -4.42
N THR A 310 15.30 6.53 -5.52
CA THR A 310 16.09 5.67 -6.43
C THR A 310 17.32 6.43 -6.93
N GLY A 311 18.35 5.70 -7.35
CA GLY A 311 19.57 6.28 -7.91
C GLY A 311 20.51 6.85 -6.83
N ASP A 312 21.00 8.06 -7.06
CA ASP A 312 21.92 8.75 -6.14
C ASP A 312 21.17 9.32 -4.92
N GLU A 313 21.38 8.68 -3.77
CA GLU A 313 20.77 9.04 -2.49
C GLU A 313 21.69 9.90 -1.60
N THR A 314 22.80 10.44 -2.13
CA THR A 314 23.73 11.29 -1.36
C THR A 314 23.03 12.50 -0.72
N TRP A 315 22.15 13.15 -1.48
CA TRP A 315 21.33 14.28 -1.00
C TRP A 315 20.43 13.88 0.20
N LEU A 316 19.83 12.68 0.14
CA LEU A 316 18.93 12.18 1.16
C LEU A 316 19.70 11.90 2.45
N VAL A 317 20.85 11.24 2.32
CA VAL A 317 21.74 10.93 3.44
C VAL A 317 22.27 12.21 4.08
N ALA A 318 22.67 13.22 3.29
CA ALA A 318 23.13 14.50 3.80
C ALA A 318 22.03 15.23 4.60
N ASN A 319 20.81 15.24 4.08
CA ASN A 319 19.66 15.84 4.76
C ASN A 319 19.31 15.11 6.06
N LEU A 320 19.29 13.77 6.04
CA LEU A 320 19.01 12.97 7.24
C LEU A 320 20.08 13.16 8.33
N LYS A 321 21.35 13.30 7.96
CA LYS A 321 22.44 13.62 8.91
C LYS A 321 22.25 14.98 9.55
N THR A 322 21.99 16.01 8.74
CA THR A 322 21.75 17.38 9.21
C THR A 322 20.55 17.43 10.16
N LEU A 323 19.44 16.80 9.78
CA LEU A 323 18.25 16.75 10.62
C LEU A 323 18.50 15.97 11.92
N ALA A 324 19.22 14.85 11.87
CA ALA A 324 19.56 14.10 13.07
C ALA A 324 20.51 14.87 14.00
N ASP A 325 21.44 15.66 13.47
CA ASP A 325 22.25 16.61 14.24
C ASP A 325 21.38 17.61 14.98
N ASP A 326 20.54 18.34 14.24
CA ASP A 326 19.65 19.40 14.74
C ASP A 326 18.65 18.86 15.78
N LEU A 327 18.12 17.66 15.54
CA LEU A 327 17.17 16.97 16.43
C LEU A 327 17.85 16.26 17.60
N GLU A 328 19.19 16.28 17.67
CA GLU A 328 19.99 15.60 18.70
C GLU A 328 19.76 14.07 18.75
N LEU A 329 19.43 13.46 17.61
CA LEU A 329 19.27 12.02 17.47
C LEU A 329 20.64 11.39 17.22
N ARG A 330 21.17 10.63 18.18
CA ARG A 330 22.53 10.05 18.13
C ARG A 330 22.52 8.53 18.06
N THR A 331 21.47 7.91 18.59
CA THR A 331 21.32 6.45 18.64
C THR A 331 20.06 5.99 17.93
N TRP A 332 20.06 4.75 17.45
CA TRP A 332 18.85 4.15 16.89
C TRP A 332 17.70 4.10 17.91
N SER A 333 17.99 3.89 19.20
CA SER A 333 16.98 3.89 20.27
C SER A 333 16.22 5.22 20.36
N GLU A 334 16.94 6.35 20.29
CA GLU A 334 16.33 7.68 20.28
C GLU A 334 15.47 7.90 19.02
N VAL A 335 15.97 7.48 17.86
CA VAL A 335 15.24 7.54 16.59
C VAL A 335 13.95 6.70 16.66
N SER A 336 14.05 5.44 17.05
CA SER A 336 12.92 4.51 17.19
C SER A 336 11.86 5.06 18.15
N ASN A 337 12.27 5.59 19.31
CA ASN A 337 11.36 6.22 20.26
C ASN A 337 10.65 7.45 19.68
N ALA A 338 11.37 8.32 18.97
CA ALA A 338 10.79 9.51 18.36
C ALA A 338 9.81 9.15 17.22
N LEU A 339 10.09 8.10 16.45
CA LEU A 339 9.25 7.64 15.33
C LEU A 339 7.91 7.05 15.79
N GLN A 340 7.78 6.63 17.05
CA GLN A 340 6.51 6.10 17.58
C GLN A 340 5.36 7.10 17.43
N ALA A 341 5.64 8.40 17.52
CA ALA A 341 4.63 9.48 17.38
C ALA A 341 4.07 9.63 15.95
N PHE A 342 4.67 8.96 14.97
CA PHE A 342 4.32 9.04 13.55
C PHE A 342 3.72 7.71 13.07
N PRO A 343 3.14 7.64 11.85
CA PRO A 343 2.78 6.36 11.25
C PRO A 343 4.01 5.46 11.11
N TRP A 344 4.08 4.49 12.02
CA TRP A 344 5.19 3.55 12.16
C TRP A 344 4.66 2.21 12.63
N VAL A 345 4.99 1.13 11.90
CA VAL A 345 4.65 -0.25 12.28
C VAL A 345 5.95 -0.99 12.50
N LYS A 346 6.24 -1.36 13.75
CA LYS A 346 7.55 -1.90 14.16
C LYS A 346 7.89 -3.17 13.38
N ALA A 347 6.91 -4.07 13.20
CA ALA A 347 7.08 -5.31 12.45
C ALA A 347 7.47 -5.10 10.98
N THR A 348 7.11 -3.96 10.39
CA THR A 348 7.34 -3.68 8.96
C THR A 348 8.55 -2.78 8.75
N HIS A 349 8.75 -1.78 9.60
CA HIS A 349 9.69 -0.69 9.32
C HIS A 349 11.00 -0.78 10.10
N GLU A 350 10.96 -1.35 11.31
CA GLU A 350 12.07 -1.22 12.29
C GLU A 350 13.38 -1.77 11.74
N ALA A 351 13.40 -3.04 11.33
CA ALA A 351 14.62 -3.73 10.94
C ALA A 351 15.32 -3.10 9.72
N GLN A 352 14.52 -2.63 8.74
CA GLN A 352 15.08 -2.00 7.54
C GLN A 352 15.63 -0.60 7.84
N ALA A 353 14.95 0.16 8.69
CA ALA A 353 15.37 1.49 9.08
C ALA A 353 16.58 1.48 10.02
N GLU A 354 16.62 0.55 10.98
CA GLU A 354 17.79 0.32 11.85
C GLU A 354 19.02 -0.05 11.03
N LYS A 355 18.88 -1.01 10.12
CA LYS A 355 19.96 -1.40 9.21
C LYS A 355 20.48 -0.22 8.38
N PHE A 356 19.59 0.63 7.90
CA PHE A 356 19.97 1.84 7.17
C PHE A 356 20.69 2.85 8.06
N TRP A 357 20.16 3.09 9.26
CA TRP A 357 20.74 3.99 10.26
C TRP A 357 22.16 3.55 10.62
N ASP A 358 22.36 2.30 11.02
CA ASP A 358 23.65 1.78 11.44
C ASP A 358 24.68 1.80 10.31
N GLY A 359 24.27 1.40 9.11
CA GLY A 359 25.17 1.34 7.95
C GLY A 359 25.54 2.71 7.37
N THR A 360 24.76 3.76 7.62
CA THR A 360 24.87 5.03 6.86
C THR A 360 24.95 6.28 7.73
N LEU A 361 24.22 6.31 8.84
CA LEU A 361 24.03 7.49 9.69
C LEU A 361 24.83 7.38 10.99
N ALA A 362 24.87 6.21 11.65
CA ALA A 362 25.55 6.04 12.94
C ALA A 362 27.06 6.39 12.89
N HIS A 363 27.74 6.02 11.81
CA HIS A 363 29.17 6.31 11.62
C HIS A 363 29.51 7.79 11.51
N TYR A 364 28.53 8.64 11.19
CA TYR A 364 28.74 10.09 11.12
C TYR A 364 28.95 10.68 12.51
N PHE A 365 28.17 10.26 13.51
CA PHE A 365 28.28 10.74 14.88
C PHE A 365 29.55 10.25 15.59
N LEU A 366 30.02 9.04 15.27
CA LEU A 366 31.27 8.49 15.82
C LEU A 366 32.54 9.19 15.31
N ARG A 367 32.46 9.95 14.21
CA ARG A 367 33.60 10.70 13.64
C ARG A 367 33.60 12.18 14.02
N ALA A 368 32.49 12.68 14.56
CA ALA A 368 32.32 14.08 14.96
C ALA A 368 32.60 14.31 16.46
N SER A 369 32.69 13.23 17.26
CA SER A 369 33.23 13.20 18.62
C SER A 369 34.73 12.97 18.63
#